data_AF-D3NZ47-F1
#
_entry.id   AF-D3NZ47-F1
#
_cell.length_a   1.000
_cell.length_b   1.000
_cell.length_c   1.000
_cell.angle_alpha   90.00
_cell.angle_beta   90.00
_cell.angle_gamma   90.00
#
_symmetry.space_group_name_H-M   'P 1'
#
loop_
_entity.id
_entity.type
_entity.pdbx_description
1 polymer ?
#
loop_
_entity_poly.entity_id
_entity_poly.type
_entity_poly.pdbx_seq_one_letter_code
_entity_poly.pdbx_strand_id
1 'polypeptide(L)'
;MVGGCSRNGGRWRQHPNPTAAQPRMLHPPTLMSFPARRRCRAVTNAFELVIAPEYILNHGNFSESRRVYIGEMLRLHENKAALNRLIFDQGRAFMFFTIITMHAGYRPEERQTWPTVEALKQHLEQLGLASGWRMHDFIRRLSDIGYVENLPVDGDRRVKVLRPTEAMLAHDRQTLNVYYRPLQAMFPVPGYCGILQGDPTFQRAAREIGFSFFAHAQQFITANPTIAYFLPRQGGMMILTKLMQLWLQHGDETWPKVSFVGMGDSFGISRTHVRKLLMEAETVGLVQRRGDAVMVTPEGRAGFDRYLADTMAGNDLVYRLALERVAVAA
;
A
#
# COMPACT_ATOMS: atom_id res chain seq x y z
N MET A 1 9.19 49.20 42.88
CA MET A 1 10.41 49.64 43.58
C MET A 1 11.55 48.72 43.16
N VAL A 2 12.59 49.32 42.55
CA VAL A 2 14.04 48.96 42.54
C VAL A 2 14.40 47.48 42.26
N GLY A 3 15.26 47.09 41.31
CA GLY A 3 16.29 47.77 40.52
C GLY A 3 17.47 46.81 40.26
N GLY A 4 18.24 47.05 39.17
CA GLY A 4 19.57 46.47 38.89
C GLY A 4 19.54 45.18 38.05
N CYS A 5 19.96 45.08 36.78
CA CYS A 5 21.05 45.70 36.01
C CYS A 5 22.46 45.51 36.60
N SER A 6 23.24 44.59 36.02
CA SER A 6 24.65 44.87 35.68
C SER A 6 25.21 43.88 34.65
N ARG A 7 25.85 44.46 33.63
CA ARG A 7 26.76 43.84 32.65
C ARG A 7 28.17 43.71 33.24
N ASN A 8 28.98 42.80 32.68
CA ASN A 8 30.44 42.90 32.42
C ASN A 8 30.86 41.57 31.76
N GLY A 9 31.66 41.47 30.68
CA GLY A 9 32.61 42.39 30.07
C GLY A 9 34.05 41.90 30.28
N GLY A 10 34.68 41.29 29.27
CA GLY A 10 36.11 40.92 29.24
C GLY A 10 36.36 39.60 28.49
N ARG A 11 36.78 39.51 27.21
CA ARG A 11 37.94 40.04 26.43
C ARG A 11 39.17 39.10 26.46
N TRP A 12 39.27 38.28 25.40
CA TRP A 12 40.43 37.85 24.57
C TRP A 12 41.84 37.58 25.17
N ARG A 13 42.35 36.34 24.97
CA ARG A 13 43.72 35.95 24.48
C ARG A 13 43.62 34.55 23.83
N GLN A 14 43.70 34.39 22.50
CA GLN A 14 44.88 34.09 21.64
C GLN A 14 45.72 32.85 21.99
N HIS A 15 45.50 31.76 21.21
CA HIS A 15 46.40 30.80 20.52
C HIS A 15 47.73 30.30 21.17
N PRO A 16 48.10 29.00 20.99
CA PRO A 16 48.66 28.54 19.71
C PRO A 16 48.13 27.21 19.15
N ASN A 17 48.32 27.10 17.84
CA ASN A 17 48.05 26.01 16.92
C ASN A 17 49.16 24.94 17.00
N PRO A 18 48.85 23.64 16.83
CA PRO A 18 49.79 22.75 16.14
C PRO A 18 49.11 21.97 15.01
N THR A 19 49.52 22.32 13.79
CA THR A 19 50.01 21.42 12.73
C THR A 19 49.29 20.09 12.47
N ALA A 20 48.46 20.13 11.43
CA ALA A 20 48.47 19.28 10.24
C ALA A 20 49.02 17.84 10.35
N ALA A 21 48.09 16.88 10.30
CA ALA A 21 48.32 15.56 9.72
C ALA A 21 47.20 15.26 8.71
N GLN A 22 47.55 15.19 7.43
CA GLN A 22 46.66 14.82 6.32
C GLN A 22 46.30 13.34 6.40
N PRO A 23 45.01 12.95 6.36
CA PRO A 23 44.65 11.57 6.08
C PRO A 23 44.74 11.31 4.57
N ARG A 24 45.58 10.32 4.22
CA ARG A 24 45.76 9.75 2.88
C ARG A 24 44.40 9.48 2.22
N MET A 25 44.22 10.01 1.01
CA MET A 25 43.15 9.62 0.11
C MET A 25 43.34 8.14 -0.26
N LEU A 26 42.51 7.28 0.32
CA LEU A 26 42.28 5.94 -0.19
C LEU A 26 41.32 6.05 -1.36
N HIS A 27 41.82 5.74 -2.56
CA HIS A 27 41.01 5.54 -3.75
C HIS A 27 39.89 4.53 -3.46
N PRO A 28 38.61 4.86 -3.67
CA PRO A 28 37.60 3.83 -3.78
C PRO A 28 37.81 3.07 -5.11
N PRO A 29 37.61 1.74 -5.10
CA PRO A 29 37.95 0.87 -6.21
C PRO A 29 37.09 1.13 -7.44
N THR A 30 37.71 0.88 -8.58
CA THR A 30 37.18 0.73 -9.92
C THR A 30 35.70 0.34 -9.95
N LEU A 31 34.91 1.13 -10.67
CA LEU A 31 33.55 0.82 -11.10
C LEU A 31 33.51 -0.59 -11.68
N MET A 32 33.04 -1.57 -10.90
CA MET A 32 32.53 -2.82 -11.46
C MET A 32 31.30 -2.45 -12.28
N SER A 33 31.48 -2.49 -13.60
CA SER A 33 30.43 -2.48 -14.59
C SER A 33 29.37 -3.52 -14.20
N PHE A 34 28.21 -3.06 -13.75
CA PHE A 34 27.02 -3.91 -13.66
C PHE A 34 26.65 -4.34 -15.09
N PRO A 35 26.53 -5.64 -15.39
CA PRO A 35 26.09 -6.07 -16.70
C PRO A 35 24.65 -5.61 -16.91
N ALA A 36 24.45 -4.88 -18.01
CA ALA A 36 23.18 -4.42 -18.51
C ALA A 36 22.13 -5.54 -18.55
N ARG A 37 20.91 -5.20 -18.13
CA ARG A 37 19.61 -5.80 -18.52
C ARG A 37 19.70 -7.27 -18.96
N ARG A 38 19.76 -8.20 -18.00
CA ARG A 38 19.38 -9.59 -18.30
C ARG A 38 17.88 -9.60 -18.58
N ARG A 39 17.51 -9.69 -19.87
CA ARG A 39 16.14 -9.87 -20.33
C ARG A 39 15.57 -11.12 -19.64
N CYS A 40 14.54 -10.95 -18.81
CA CYS A 40 13.70 -12.06 -18.39
C CYS A 40 13.02 -12.60 -19.64
N ARG A 41 13.45 -13.77 -20.13
CA ARG A 41 12.82 -14.44 -21.27
C ARG A 41 12.46 -15.86 -20.86
N ALA A 42 11.19 -16.07 -20.59
CA ALA A 42 10.47 -17.33 -20.75
C ALA A 42 8.97 -16.99 -20.72
N VAL A 43 8.30 -17.06 -21.87
CA VAL A 43 6.84 -17.03 -21.96
C VAL A 43 6.46 -18.37 -22.58
N THR A 44 5.83 -19.22 -21.77
CA THR A 44 5.08 -20.39 -22.22
C THR A 44 3.79 -20.40 -21.42
N ASN A 45 2.65 -20.31 -22.12
CA ASN A 45 1.25 -20.34 -21.66
C ASN A 45 0.94 -19.70 -20.29
N ALA A 46 0.54 -18.41 -20.24
CA ALA A 46 0.13 -17.75 -18.98
C ALA A 46 -1.02 -18.41 -18.21
N PHE A 47 -1.83 -19.26 -18.85
CA PHE A 47 -2.95 -19.93 -18.19
C PHE A 47 -2.58 -21.26 -17.50
N GLU A 48 -1.43 -21.88 -17.78
CA GLU A 48 -1.11 -23.22 -17.28
C GLU A 48 -0.50 -23.25 -15.86
N LEU A 49 -0.21 -22.12 -15.21
CA LEU A 49 0.41 -22.12 -13.88
C LEU A 49 -0.03 -20.94 -12.99
N VAL A 50 -1.34 -20.65 -12.88
CA VAL A 50 -1.79 -19.78 -11.79
C VAL A 50 -1.40 -20.44 -10.47
N ILE A 51 -0.63 -19.75 -9.63
CA ILE A 51 -0.24 -20.28 -8.33
C ILE A 51 -1.50 -20.35 -7.47
N ALA A 52 -1.91 -21.56 -7.09
CA ALA A 52 -3.05 -21.74 -6.22
C ALA A 52 -2.76 -21.16 -4.82
N PRO A 53 -3.73 -20.49 -4.16
CA PRO A 53 -3.57 -20.01 -2.79
C PRO A 53 -3.14 -21.10 -1.81
N GLU A 54 -3.61 -22.34 -2.00
CA GLU A 54 -3.25 -23.50 -1.19
C GLU A 54 -1.77 -23.85 -1.32
N TYR A 55 -1.19 -23.67 -2.51
CA TYR A 55 0.25 -23.85 -2.71
C TYR A 55 1.04 -22.76 -1.98
N ILE A 56 0.57 -21.51 -2.01
CA ILE A 56 1.20 -20.38 -1.31
C ILE A 56 1.17 -20.60 0.21
N LEU A 57 0.03 -21.02 0.77
CA LEU A 57 -0.11 -21.28 2.20
C LEU A 57 0.81 -22.39 2.70
N ASN A 58 0.96 -23.46 1.91
CA ASN A 58 1.80 -24.60 2.27
C ASN A 58 3.28 -24.41 1.91
N HIS A 59 3.65 -23.26 1.32
CA HIS A 59 5.03 -22.99 0.91
C HIS A 59 5.93 -22.75 2.13
N GLY A 60 7.13 -23.37 2.17
CA GLY A 60 8.05 -23.25 3.30
C GLY A 60 8.46 -21.81 3.66
N ASN A 61 8.47 -20.91 2.68
CA ASN A 61 8.76 -19.48 2.86
C ASN A 61 7.53 -18.60 3.13
N PHE A 62 6.35 -19.17 3.38
CA PHE A 62 5.13 -18.38 3.61
C PHE A 62 5.25 -17.47 4.84
N SER A 63 5.82 -17.96 5.94
CA SER A 63 6.00 -17.15 7.15
C SER A 63 6.87 -15.91 6.91
N GLU A 64 7.93 -16.06 6.11
CA GLU A 64 8.79 -14.95 5.71
C GLU A 64 8.05 -13.96 4.79
N SER A 65 7.30 -14.49 3.82
CA SER A 65 6.48 -13.68 2.91
C SER A 65 5.45 -12.85 3.69
N ARG A 66 4.80 -13.45 4.68
CA ARG A 66 3.89 -12.76 5.61
C ARG A 66 4.58 -11.63 6.38
N ARG A 67 5.78 -11.90 6.92
CA ARG A 67 6.57 -10.89 7.62
C ARG A 67 6.90 -9.70 6.71
N VAL A 68 7.27 -9.97 5.46
CA VAL A 68 7.52 -8.94 4.43
C VAL A 68 6.26 -8.14 4.14
N TYR A 69 5.12 -8.78 3.90
CA TYR A 69 3.84 -8.11 3.65
C TYR A 69 3.45 -7.16 4.80
N ILE A 70 3.51 -7.65 6.04
CA ILE A 70 3.20 -6.86 7.24
C ILE A 70 4.13 -5.65 7.34
N GLY A 71 5.44 -5.85 7.14
CA GLY A 71 6.43 -4.78 7.15
C GLY A 71 6.15 -3.71 6.10
N GLU A 72 5.83 -4.12 4.87
CA GLU A 72 5.55 -3.18 3.78
C GLU A 72 4.23 -2.43 3.96
N MET A 73 3.16 -3.09 4.41
CA MET A 73 1.88 -2.43 4.75
C MET A 73 2.08 -1.37 5.82
N LEU A 74 2.79 -1.70 6.90
CA LEU A 74 3.06 -0.75 7.98
C LEU A 74 4.00 0.37 7.52
N ARG A 75 5.04 0.09 6.73
CA ARG A 75 5.89 1.15 6.16
C ARG A 75 5.11 2.10 5.24
N LEU A 76 4.10 1.58 4.53
CA LEU A 76 3.26 2.40 3.65
C LEU A 76 2.36 3.34 4.45
N HIS A 77 1.93 2.96 5.66
CA HIS A 77 0.83 3.65 6.34
C HIS A 77 1.12 4.13 7.77
N GLU A 78 1.92 3.41 8.56
CA GLU A 78 2.21 3.76 9.94
C GLU A 78 2.86 5.16 10.04
N ASN A 79 2.36 5.97 10.98
CA ASN A 79 2.77 7.35 11.23
C ASN A 79 2.52 8.32 10.05
N LYS A 80 1.62 7.96 9.12
CA LYS A 80 1.16 8.83 8.02
C LYS A 80 -0.29 9.26 8.21
N ALA A 81 -0.64 9.67 9.43
CA ALA A 81 -2.00 9.95 9.86
C ALA A 81 -2.79 10.89 8.93
N ALA A 82 -2.16 11.94 8.39
CA ALA A 82 -2.81 12.87 7.47
C ALA A 82 -3.26 12.18 6.17
N LEU A 83 -2.38 11.38 5.56
CA LEU A 83 -2.66 10.62 4.35
C LEU A 83 -3.66 9.48 4.62
N ASN A 84 -3.51 8.81 5.75
CA ASN A 84 -4.42 7.74 6.16
C ASN A 84 -5.84 8.27 6.40
N ARG A 85 -6.02 9.44 7.03
CA ARG A 85 -7.36 10.06 7.18
C ARG A 85 -8.01 10.36 5.84
N LEU A 86 -7.21 10.61 4.81
CA LEU A 86 -7.71 10.80 3.45
C LEU A 86 -8.13 9.47 2.83
N ILE A 87 -7.37 8.38 3.01
CA ILE A 87 -7.49 7.14 2.23
C ILE A 87 -8.18 5.97 2.97
N PHE A 88 -8.12 5.87 4.32
CA PHE A 88 -8.55 4.69 5.13
C PHE A 88 -10.04 4.46 5.32
N ASP A 89 -10.86 5.04 4.46
CA ASP A 89 -12.24 4.59 4.29
C ASP A 89 -12.27 3.65 3.08
N GLN A 90 -12.89 2.47 3.19
CA GLN A 90 -12.91 1.47 2.11
C GLN A 90 -13.38 2.09 0.79
N GLY A 91 -14.41 2.96 0.85
CA GLY A 91 -14.90 3.68 -0.32
C GLY A 91 -13.87 4.64 -0.91
N ARG A 92 -13.10 5.35 -0.08
CA ARG A 92 -12.04 6.28 -0.53
C ARG A 92 -10.83 5.58 -1.10
N ALA A 93 -10.36 4.51 -0.46
CA ALA A 93 -9.29 3.69 -1.01
C ALA A 93 -9.72 3.10 -2.36
N PHE A 94 -10.96 2.64 -2.46
CA PHE A 94 -11.49 2.14 -3.72
C PHE A 94 -11.54 3.24 -4.79
N MET A 95 -12.15 4.40 -4.52
CA MET A 95 -12.16 5.54 -5.44
C MET A 95 -10.75 5.94 -5.90
N PHE A 96 -9.78 5.96 -4.99
CA PHE A 96 -8.39 6.28 -5.30
C PHE A 96 -7.83 5.31 -6.36
N PHE A 97 -7.97 3.99 -6.17
CA PHE A 97 -7.48 3.02 -7.13
C PHE A 97 -8.30 2.99 -8.42
N THR A 98 -9.61 3.24 -8.38
CA THR A 98 -10.45 3.31 -9.58
C THR A 98 -10.01 4.41 -10.53
N ILE A 99 -9.64 5.59 -10.02
CA ILE A 99 -9.12 6.69 -10.86
C ILE A 99 -7.84 6.25 -11.60
N ILE A 100 -6.95 5.51 -10.92
CA ILE A 100 -5.71 4.99 -11.53
C ILE A 100 -6.02 3.94 -12.60
N THR A 101 -6.95 3.02 -12.34
CA THR A 101 -7.28 1.96 -13.31
C THR A 101 -8.02 2.51 -14.53
N MET A 102 -8.94 3.46 -14.35
CA MET A 102 -9.58 4.16 -15.47
C MET A 102 -8.53 4.91 -16.31
N HIS A 103 -7.56 5.57 -15.67
CA HIS A 103 -6.47 6.24 -16.38
C HIS A 103 -5.58 5.24 -17.14
N ALA A 104 -5.32 4.06 -16.60
CA ALA A 104 -4.56 3.03 -17.30
C ALA A 104 -5.27 2.55 -18.59
N GLY A 105 -6.60 2.39 -18.52
CA GLY A 105 -7.45 2.03 -19.65
C GLY A 105 -7.79 3.18 -20.61
N TYR A 106 -7.45 4.42 -20.28
CA TYR A 106 -7.82 5.60 -21.07
C TYR A 106 -7.25 5.55 -22.51
N ARG A 107 -8.12 5.81 -23.49
CA ARG A 107 -7.86 5.95 -24.92
C ARG A 107 -8.51 7.25 -25.42
N PRO A 108 -7.76 8.30 -25.78
CA PRO A 108 -8.31 9.62 -26.14
C PRO A 108 -9.38 9.58 -27.25
N GLU A 109 -9.20 8.69 -28.22
CA GLU A 109 -10.07 8.45 -29.36
C GLU A 109 -11.39 7.73 -29.02
N GLU A 110 -11.47 7.09 -27.85
CA GLU A 110 -12.61 6.28 -27.43
C GLU A 110 -13.30 6.89 -26.20
N ARG A 111 -14.39 7.64 -26.43
CA ARG A 111 -15.10 8.40 -25.38
C ARG A 111 -15.55 7.56 -24.18
N GLN A 112 -15.89 6.30 -24.39
CA GLN A 112 -16.28 5.34 -23.36
C GLN A 112 -15.17 5.01 -22.35
N THR A 113 -13.91 5.26 -22.70
CA THR A 113 -12.75 4.99 -21.84
C THR A 113 -12.32 6.21 -21.02
N TRP A 114 -12.97 7.36 -21.21
CA TRP A 114 -12.54 8.61 -20.62
C TRP A 114 -12.74 8.60 -19.09
N PRO A 115 -11.70 8.90 -18.29
CA PRO A 115 -11.77 8.85 -16.83
C PRO A 115 -12.51 10.07 -16.26
N THR A 116 -13.82 10.16 -16.48
CA THR A 116 -14.64 11.29 -16.01
C THR A 116 -15.21 11.02 -14.61
N VAL A 117 -15.67 12.08 -13.93
CA VAL A 117 -16.38 11.94 -12.64
C VAL A 117 -17.65 11.08 -12.79
N GLU A 118 -18.36 11.20 -13.91
CA GLU A 118 -19.56 10.39 -14.17
C GLU A 118 -19.21 8.92 -14.39
N ALA A 119 -18.15 8.62 -15.13
CA ALA A 119 -17.69 7.23 -15.30
C ALA A 119 -17.22 6.62 -13.96
N LEU A 120 -16.52 7.40 -13.12
CA LEU A 120 -16.16 6.97 -11.76
C LEU A 120 -17.41 6.67 -10.92
N LYS A 121 -18.43 7.54 -10.97
CA LYS A 121 -19.70 7.35 -10.27
C LYS A 121 -20.38 6.04 -10.70
N GLN A 122 -20.48 5.81 -12.01
CA GLN A 122 -21.09 4.58 -12.55
C GLN A 122 -20.35 3.33 -12.07
N HIS A 123 -19.02 3.34 -12.04
CA HIS A 123 -18.25 2.22 -11.48
C HIS A 123 -18.51 2.00 -9.99
N LEU A 124 -18.63 3.06 -9.19
CA LEU A 124 -18.93 2.96 -7.76
C LEU A 124 -20.35 2.43 -7.51
N GLU A 125 -21.31 2.84 -8.32
CA GLU A 125 -22.71 2.38 -8.26
C GLU A 125 -22.83 0.90 -8.59
N GLN A 126 -22.16 0.42 -9.64
CA GLN A 126 -22.11 -1.00 -10.01
C GLN A 126 -21.57 -1.89 -8.88
N LEU A 127 -20.76 -1.33 -7.98
CA LEU A 127 -20.13 -2.04 -6.88
C LEU A 127 -20.83 -1.81 -5.53
N GLY A 128 -21.96 -1.10 -5.51
CA GLY A 128 -22.72 -0.81 -4.29
C GLY A 128 -22.02 0.15 -3.32
N LEU A 129 -21.03 0.92 -3.79
CA LEU A 129 -20.20 1.82 -2.97
C LEU A 129 -20.63 3.31 -3.06
N ALA A 130 -21.76 3.62 -3.68
CA ALA A 130 -22.13 4.97 -4.04
C ALA A 130 -22.65 5.83 -2.86
N SER A 131 -21.96 6.93 -2.60
CA SER A 131 -22.53 8.10 -1.94
C SER A 131 -22.08 9.36 -2.69
N GLY A 132 -22.93 9.86 -3.60
CA GLY A 132 -22.56 10.88 -4.60
C GLY A 132 -21.94 12.16 -4.01
N TRP A 133 -22.37 12.60 -2.82
CA TRP A 133 -21.80 13.78 -2.16
C TRP A 133 -20.37 13.55 -1.63
N ARG A 134 -20.05 12.32 -1.19
CA ARG A 134 -18.72 12.00 -0.66
C ARG A 134 -17.67 11.91 -1.76
N MET A 135 -18.08 11.58 -2.99
CA MET A 135 -17.18 11.47 -4.14
C MET A 135 -16.61 12.83 -4.57
N HIS A 136 -17.46 13.86 -4.73
CA HIS A 136 -16.99 15.18 -5.16
C HIS A 136 -16.05 15.83 -4.14
N ASP A 137 -16.37 15.76 -2.84
CA ASP A 137 -15.46 16.28 -1.79
C ASP A 137 -14.14 15.51 -1.78
N PHE A 138 -14.18 14.20 -2.00
CA PHE A 138 -12.97 13.38 -2.06
C PHE A 138 -12.08 13.74 -3.26
N ILE A 139 -12.64 13.86 -4.48
CA ILE A 139 -11.89 14.26 -5.67
C ILE A 139 -11.27 15.64 -5.46
N ARG A 140 -12.03 16.60 -4.91
CA ARG A 140 -11.52 17.94 -4.59
C ARG A 140 -10.31 17.84 -3.66
N ARG A 141 -10.39 17.06 -2.58
CA ARG A 141 -9.26 16.86 -1.67
C ARG A 141 -8.05 16.23 -2.35
N LEU A 142 -8.26 15.25 -3.24
CA LEU A 142 -7.16 14.67 -4.04
C LEU A 142 -6.51 15.72 -4.93
N SER A 143 -7.28 16.62 -5.53
CA SER A 143 -6.73 17.76 -6.29
C SER A 143 -5.99 18.75 -5.40
N ASP A 144 -6.54 19.10 -4.23
CA ASP A 144 -5.92 20.03 -3.28
C ASP A 144 -4.54 19.54 -2.81
N ILE A 145 -4.34 18.22 -2.69
CA ILE A 145 -3.05 17.62 -2.32
C ILE A 145 -2.17 17.24 -3.53
N GLY A 146 -2.57 17.62 -4.75
CA GLY A 146 -1.79 17.41 -5.97
C GLY A 146 -1.76 15.96 -6.46
N TYR A 147 -2.75 15.14 -6.13
CA TYR A 147 -2.85 13.74 -6.61
C TYR A 147 -3.66 13.60 -7.90
N VAL A 148 -4.63 14.48 -8.13
CA VAL A 148 -5.49 14.42 -9.32
C VAL A 148 -5.63 15.79 -9.95
N GLU A 149 -5.42 15.87 -11.26
CA GLU A 149 -5.80 17.02 -12.07
C GLU A 149 -7.15 16.76 -12.74
N ASN A 150 -7.96 17.80 -12.87
CA ASN A 150 -9.26 17.75 -13.55
C ASN A 150 -9.22 18.65 -14.78
N LEU A 151 -8.80 18.07 -15.91
CA LEU A 151 -8.44 18.82 -17.12
C LEU A 151 -9.56 18.75 -18.16
N PRO A 152 -9.86 19.85 -18.88
CA PRO A 152 -10.77 19.80 -20.01
C PRO A 152 -10.19 18.91 -21.12
N VAL A 153 -11.06 18.22 -21.86
CA VAL A 153 -10.66 17.49 -23.06
C VAL A 153 -10.50 18.47 -24.24
N ASP A 154 -9.52 18.22 -25.10
CA ASP A 154 -9.33 18.99 -26.33
C ASP A 154 -10.57 18.88 -27.22
N GLY A 155 -11.07 20.02 -27.70
CA GLY A 155 -12.28 20.11 -28.53
C GLY A 155 -13.62 20.17 -27.77
N ASP A 156 -13.68 19.77 -26.49
CA ASP A 156 -14.89 19.88 -25.67
C ASP A 156 -14.56 20.26 -24.21
N ARG A 157 -14.52 21.57 -23.94
CA ARG A 157 -14.22 22.12 -22.60
C ARG A 157 -15.28 21.79 -21.54
N ARG A 158 -16.46 21.29 -21.94
CA ARG A 158 -17.51 20.89 -21.00
C ARG A 158 -17.19 19.56 -20.34
N VAL A 159 -16.41 18.71 -21.02
CA VAL A 159 -15.98 17.42 -20.49
C VAL A 159 -14.62 17.58 -19.82
N LYS A 160 -14.50 17.07 -18.61
CA LYS A 160 -13.23 17.02 -17.89
C LYS A 160 -12.84 15.60 -17.52
N VAL A 161 -11.55 15.30 -17.68
CA VAL A 161 -10.95 14.01 -17.34
C VAL A 161 -10.15 14.13 -16.05
N LEU A 162 -10.29 13.12 -15.20
CA LEU A 162 -9.50 12.91 -14.01
C LEU A 162 -8.16 12.29 -14.43
N ARG A 163 -7.08 13.04 -14.24
CA ARG A 163 -5.72 12.61 -14.54
C ARG A 163 -4.96 12.42 -13.22
N PRO A 164 -4.56 11.19 -12.86
CA PRO A 164 -3.59 10.97 -11.80
C PRO A 164 -2.31 11.75 -12.10
N THR A 165 -1.81 12.47 -11.10
CA THR A 165 -0.48 13.08 -11.18
C THR A 165 0.59 12.02 -10.95
N GLU A 166 1.84 12.38 -11.23
CA GLU A 166 2.99 11.54 -10.91
C GLU A 166 3.07 11.20 -9.41
N ALA A 167 2.63 12.10 -8.52
CA ALA A 167 2.59 11.84 -7.08
C ALA A 167 1.62 10.71 -6.72
N MET A 168 0.45 10.67 -7.36
CA MET A 168 -0.53 9.61 -7.17
C MET A 168 -0.04 8.28 -7.77
N LEU A 169 0.57 8.31 -8.96
CA LEU A 169 1.14 7.11 -9.59
C LEU A 169 2.35 6.58 -8.80
N ALA A 170 3.16 7.44 -8.20
CA ALA A 170 4.25 7.06 -7.31
C ALA A 170 3.74 6.39 -6.04
N HIS A 171 2.67 6.91 -5.44
CA HIS A 171 1.99 6.24 -4.33
C HIS A 171 1.52 4.84 -4.77
N ASP A 172 0.89 4.75 -5.94
CA ASP A 172 0.41 3.48 -6.47
C ASP A 172 1.51 2.43 -6.65
N ARG A 173 2.70 2.83 -7.14
CA ARG A 173 3.86 1.94 -7.20
C ARG A 173 4.33 1.48 -5.82
N GLN A 174 4.27 2.34 -4.80
CA GLN A 174 4.54 1.93 -3.44
C GLN A 174 3.52 0.92 -2.92
N THR A 175 2.24 1.09 -3.26
CA THR A 175 1.18 0.12 -2.94
C THR A 175 1.41 -1.22 -3.64
N LEU A 176 1.77 -1.21 -4.93
CA LEU A 176 2.10 -2.42 -5.67
C LEU A 176 3.26 -3.19 -5.01
N ASN A 177 4.29 -2.48 -4.53
CA ASN A 177 5.39 -3.11 -3.80
C ASN A 177 4.93 -3.89 -2.57
N VAL A 178 3.88 -3.47 -1.88
CA VAL A 178 3.34 -4.19 -0.72
C VAL A 178 2.86 -5.60 -1.11
N TYR A 179 2.27 -5.74 -2.30
CA TYR A 179 1.72 -7.02 -2.78
C TYR A 179 2.76 -7.87 -3.52
N TYR A 180 3.76 -7.25 -4.16
CA TYR A 180 4.76 -7.98 -4.93
C TYR A 180 6.05 -8.33 -4.18
N ARG A 181 6.41 -7.61 -3.11
CA ARG A 181 7.53 -8.00 -2.25
C ARG A 181 7.36 -9.35 -1.54
N PRO A 182 6.19 -9.71 -0.97
CA PRO A 182 6.01 -11.05 -0.41
C PRO A 182 6.13 -12.14 -1.49
N LEU A 183 5.59 -11.89 -2.69
CA LEU A 183 5.77 -12.78 -3.84
C LEU A 183 7.26 -12.94 -4.22
N GLN A 184 8.03 -11.85 -4.25
CA GLN A 184 9.47 -11.88 -4.52
C GLN A 184 10.28 -12.62 -3.45
N ALA A 185 9.86 -12.52 -2.17
CA ALA A 185 10.48 -13.28 -1.08
C ALA A 185 10.22 -14.79 -1.22
N MET A 186 9.04 -15.16 -1.73
CA MET A 186 8.64 -16.54 -1.94
C MET A 186 9.24 -17.15 -3.22
N PHE A 187 9.16 -16.42 -4.34
CA PHE A 187 9.51 -16.87 -5.69
C PHE A 187 10.56 -15.93 -6.29
N PRO A 188 11.85 -16.06 -5.90
CA PRO A 188 12.86 -15.09 -6.29
C PRO A 188 13.29 -15.17 -7.76
N VAL A 189 13.03 -16.30 -8.44
CA VAL A 189 13.42 -16.56 -9.83
C VAL A 189 12.19 -17.00 -10.63
N PRO A 190 11.88 -16.35 -11.78
CA PRO A 190 12.56 -15.19 -12.37
C PRO A 190 12.31 -13.88 -11.57
N GLY A 191 11.38 -13.90 -10.61
CA GLY A 191 11.04 -12.76 -9.76
C GLY A 191 10.08 -11.75 -10.40
N TYR A 192 9.89 -10.63 -9.69
CA TYR A 192 8.86 -9.62 -9.99
C TYR A 192 9.48 -8.26 -10.36
N CYS A 193 10.57 -8.26 -11.12
CA CYS A 193 11.42 -7.09 -11.31
C CYS A 193 10.70 -5.89 -11.97
N GLY A 194 9.85 -6.10 -12.97
CA GLY A 194 9.20 -5.00 -13.70
C GLY A 194 8.36 -4.11 -12.79
N ILE A 195 7.52 -4.72 -11.95
CA ILE A 195 6.66 -3.99 -11.02
C ILE A 195 7.46 -3.43 -9.83
N LEU A 196 8.46 -4.17 -9.31
CA LEU A 196 9.27 -3.76 -8.16
C LEU A 196 10.27 -2.63 -8.49
N GLN A 197 10.68 -2.52 -9.74
CA GLN A 197 11.48 -1.39 -10.25
C GLN A 197 10.61 -0.15 -10.52
N GLY A 198 9.28 -0.29 -10.44
CA GLY A 198 8.34 0.79 -10.68
C GLY A 198 8.26 1.23 -12.15
N ASP A 199 8.43 0.30 -13.09
CA ASP A 199 8.28 0.58 -14.53
C ASP A 199 6.87 1.12 -14.83
N PRO A 200 6.71 2.38 -15.32
CA PRO A 200 5.41 2.96 -15.60
C PRO A 200 4.61 2.18 -16.66
N THR A 201 5.28 1.58 -17.64
CA THR A 201 4.63 0.77 -18.69
C THR A 201 4.03 -0.47 -18.08
N PHE A 202 4.79 -1.13 -17.20
CA PHE A 202 4.33 -2.31 -16.49
C PHE A 202 3.23 -1.98 -15.49
N GLN A 203 3.37 -0.88 -14.73
CA GLN A 203 2.34 -0.37 -13.83
C GLN A 203 1.01 -0.18 -14.57
N ARG A 204 1.04 0.48 -15.74
CA ARG A 204 -0.14 0.70 -16.56
C ARG A 204 -0.78 -0.61 -17.00
N ALA A 205 0.01 -1.54 -17.55
CA ALA A 205 -0.50 -2.85 -17.98
C ALA A 205 -1.13 -3.62 -16.81
N ALA A 206 -0.46 -3.68 -15.65
CA ALA A 206 -0.95 -4.36 -14.46
C ALA A 206 -2.26 -3.73 -13.93
N ARG A 207 -2.41 -2.40 -14.00
CA ARG A 207 -3.64 -1.71 -13.56
C ARG A 207 -4.79 -1.85 -14.56
N GLU A 208 -4.52 -1.87 -15.86
CA GLU A 208 -5.52 -2.18 -16.89
C GLU A 208 -6.08 -3.59 -16.70
N ILE A 209 -5.20 -4.57 -16.44
CA ILE A 209 -5.57 -5.97 -16.21
C ILE A 209 -6.25 -6.15 -14.84
N GLY A 210 -5.64 -5.65 -13.75
CA GLY A 210 -6.11 -5.89 -12.39
C GLY A 210 -7.54 -5.39 -12.13
N PHE A 211 -8.01 -4.39 -12.87
CA PHE A 211 -9.38 -3.90 -12.74
C PHE A 211 -10.44 -4.96 -13.09
N SER A 212 -10.18 -5.80 -14.11
CA SER A 212 -11.13 -6.84 -14.51
C SER A 212 -11.28 -7.96 -13.46
N PHE A 213 -10.29 -8.10 -12.58
CA PHE A 213 -10.30 -9.07 -11.49
C PHE A 213 -10.98 -8.57 -10.20
N PHE A 214 -11.46 -7.33 -10.16
CA PHE A 214 -12.00 -6.75 -8.93
C PHE A 214 -13.20 -7.51 -8.37
N ALA A 215 -14.15 -7.89 -9.23
CA ALA A 215 -15.33 -8.65 -8.81
C ALA A 215 -14.94 -10.01 -8.21
N HIS A 216 -13.93 -10.66 -8.79
CA HIS A 216 -13.37 -11.89 -8.24
C HIS A 216 -12.68 -11.64 -6.89
N ALA A 217 -11.96 -10.53 -6.75
CA ALA A 217 -11.32 -10.18 -5.48
C ALA A 217 -12.34 -9.95 -4.34
N GLN A 218 -13.49 -9.35 -4.65
CA GLN A 218 -14.58 -9.18 -3.68
C GLN A 218 -15.15 -10.52 -3.17
N GLN A 219 -15.17 -11.56 -4.00
CA GLN A 219 -15.68 -12.87 -3.62
C GLN A 219 -14.86 -13.49 -2.49
N PHE A 220 -13.53 -13.55 -2.61
CA PHE A 220 -12.70 -14.13 -1.55
C PHE A 220 -12.63 -13.23 -0.31
N ILE A 221 -12.70 -11.90 -0.47
CA ILE A 221 -12.78 -10.96 0.65
C ILE A 221 -14.04 -11.25 1.48
N THR A 222 -15.19 -11.41 0.83
CA THR A 222 -16.47 -11.66 1.50
C THR A 222 -16.54 -13.07 2.10
N ALA A 223 -15.92 -14.04 1.44
CA ALA A 223 -15.83 -15.41 1.94
C ALA A 223 -14.88 -15.59 3.14
N ASN A 224 -14.03 -14.60 3.43
CA ASN A 224 -13.08 -14.63 4.54
C ASN A 224 -13.62 -13.82 5.74
N PRO A 225 -14.12 -14.46 6.82
CA PRO A 225 -14.77 -13.75 7.92
C PRO A 225 -13.88 -12.71 8.60
N THR A 226 -12.58 -12.98 8.71
CA THR A 226 -11.62 -12.04 9.31
C THR A 226 -11.52 -10.76 8.49
N ILE A 227 -11.35 -10.89 7.17
CA ILE A 227 -11.21 -9.74 6.29
C ILE A 227 -12.54 -9.03 6.07
N ALA A 228 -13.63 -9.78 5.87
CA ALA A 228 -14.98 -9.22 5.80
C ALA A 228 -15.33 -8.39 7.04
N TYR A 229 -14.78 -8.75 8.20
CA TYR A 229 -14.91 -7.97 9.42
C TYR A 229 -13.99 -6.72 9.43
N PHE A 230 -12.69 -6.86 9.24
CA PHE A 230 -11.75 -5.74 9.42
C PHE A 230 -11.73 -4.76 8.25
N LEU A 231 -11.86 -5.21 7.01
CA LEU A 231 -11.68 -4.39 5.81
C LEU A 231 -12.67 -3.23 5.67
N PRO A 232 -13.98 -3.39 5.90
CA PRO A 232 -14.94 -2.30 5.73
C PRO A 232 -14.83 -1.21 6.80
N ARG A 233 -14.18 -1.51 7.93
CA ARG A 233 -14.10 -0.60 9.08
C ARG A 233 -12.91 0.33 8.92
N GLN A 234 -13.10 1.61 9.23
CA GLN A 234 -12.05 2.63 9.08
C GLN A 234 -10.76 2.22 9.81
N GLY A 235 -9.65 2.09 9.07
CA GLY A 235 -8.36 1.65 9.60
C GLY A 235 -8.30 0.20 10.09
N GLY A 236 -9.35 -0.60 9.88
CA GLY A 236 -9.46 -1.95 10.42
C GLY A 236 -8.39 -2.90 9.88
N MET A 237 -8.09 -2.87 8.58
CA MET A 237 -6.97 -3.65 8.03
C MET A 237 -5.64 -3.30 8.68
N MET A 238 -5.36 -2.02 8.95
CA MET A 238 -4.10 -1.64 9.60
C MET A 238 -4.02 -2.08 11.04
N ILE A 239 -5.14 -2.03 11.77
CA ILE A 239 -5.20 -2.59 13.11
C ILE A 239 -4.91 -4.08 13.06
N LEU A 240 -5.55 -4.83 12.15
CA LEU A 240 -5.29 -6.26 11.97
C LEU A 240 -3.81 -6.52 11.61
N THR A 241 -3.24 -5.80 10.65
CA THR A 241 -1.83 -5.89 10.28
C THR A 241 -0.91 -5.61 11.47
N LYS A 242 -1.22 -4.61 12.30
CA LYS A 242 -0.45 -4.28 13.50
C LYS A 242 -0.54 -5.39 14.56
N LEU A 243 -1.71 -5.97 14.75
CA LEU A 243 -1.88 -7.12 15.66
C LEU A 243 -1.10 -8.34 15.17
N MET A 244 -1.11 -8.61 13.86
CA MET A 244 -0.28 -9.67 13.27
C MET A 244 1.21 -9.39 13.46
N GLN A 245 1.66 -8.12 13.35
CA GLN A 245 3.04 -7.75 13.68
C GLN A 245 3.39 -8.06 15.13
N LEU A 246 2.53 -7.67 16.08
CA LEU A 246 2.75 -7.93 17.51
C LEU A 246 2.79 -9.43 17.80
N TRP A 247 1.91 -10.20 17.17
CA TRP A 247 1.95 -11.66 17.26
C TRP A 247 3.28 -12.23 16.76
N LEU A 248 3.78 -11.79 15.60
CA LEU A 248 5.09 -12.24 15.09
C LEU A 248 6.26 -11.89 16.01
N GLN A 249 6.15 -10.81 16.79
CA GLN A 249 7.21 -10.37 17.70
C GLN A 249 7.22 -11.12 19.03
N HIS A 250 6.07 -11.60 19.48
CA HIS A 250 5.91 -12.13 20.84
C HIS A 250 5.54 -13.62 20.88
N GLY A 251 4.99 -14.19 19.80
CA GLY A 251 4.57 -15.60 19.72
C GLY A 251 3.17 -15.86 20.27
N ASP A 252 2.85 -17.14 20.50
CA ASP A 252 1.51 -17.61 20.84
C ASP A 252 1.17 -17.52 22.34
N GLU A 253 2.19 -17.51 23.18
CA GLU A 253 2.03 -17.64 24.65
C GLU A 253 1.95 -16.27 25.36
N THR A 254 2.12 -15.20 24.61
CA THR A 254 2.24 -13.84 25.13
C THR A 254 1.01 -13.01 24.82
N TRP A 255 0.64 -12.15 25.77
CA TRP A 255 -0.45 -11.20 25.66
C TRP A 255 0.13 -9.82 25.41
N PRO A 256 0.40 -9.42 24.15
CA PRO A 256 1.06 -8.15 23.88
C PRO A 256 0.15 -7.00 24.32
N LYS A 257 0.71 -6.09 25.09
CA LYS A 257 0.03 -4.84 25.45
C LYS A 257 -0.12 -3.97 24.22
N VAL A 258 -1.33 -3.45 24.02
CA VAL A 258 -1.67 -2.65 22.86
C VAL A 258 -2.01 -1.23 23.30
N SER A 259 -1.19 -0.26 22.90
CA SER A 259 -1.51 1.16 23.10
C SER A 259 -2.59 1.59 22.13
N PHE A 260 -3.85 1.67 22.57
CA PHE A 260 -4.95 2.17 21.74
C PHE A 260 -4.75 3.63 21.31
N VAL A 261 -4.06 4.43 22.14
CA VAL A 261 -3.68 5.81 21.80
C VAL A 261 -2.64 5.78 20.70
N GLY A 262 -1.56 5.01 20.89
CA GLY A 262 -0.50 4.88 19.89
C GLY A 262 -1.01 4.40 18.54
N MET A 263 -1.87 3.36 18.51
CA MET A 263 -2.46 2.90 17.24
C MET A 263 -3.40 3.95 16.63
N GLY A 264 -4.14 4.70 17.46
CA GLY A 264 -4.96 5.80 16.98
C GLY A 264 -4.14 6.87 16.28
N ASP A 265 -3.06 7.32 16.93
CA ASP A 265 -2.17 8.35 16.42
C ASP A 265 -1.45 7.89 15.15
N SER A 266 -0.92 6.66 15.13
CA SER A 266 -0.19 6.12 13.98
C SER A 266 -1.04 5.98 12.73
N PHE A 267 -2.33 5.66 12.86
CA PHE A 267 -3.23 5.43 11.72
C PHE A 267 -4.24 6.57 11.48
N GLY A 268 -4.24 7.60 12.32
CA GLY A 268 -5.11 8.76 12.18
C GLY A 268 -6.57 8.51 12.56
N ILE A 269 -6.83 7.54 13.44
CA ILE A 269 -8.16 7.16 13.94
C ILE A 269 -8.25 7.41 15.46
N SER A 270 -9.45 7.47 16.02
CA SER A 270 -9.58 7.77 17.46
C SER A 270 -9.27 6.55 18.33
N ARG A 271 -8.72 6.78 19.54
CA ARG A 271 -8.54 5.75 20.56
C ARG A 271 -9.84 4.98 20.84
N THR A 272 -10.97 5.68 20.91
CA THR A 272 -12.29 5.09 21.15
C THR A 272 -12.69 4.17 20.01
N HIS A 273 -12.44 4.57 18.76
CA HIS A 273 -12.68 3.73 17.58
C HIS A 273 -11.85 2.45 17.60
N VAL A 274 -10.55 2.55 17.88
CA VAL A 274 -9.66 1.39 18.07
C VAL A 274 -10.20 0.44 19.14
N ARG A 275 -10.52 0.99 20.33
CA ARG A 275 -11.05 0.19 21.44
C ARG A 275 -12.35 -0.52 21.06
N LYS A 276 -13.29 0.20 20.45
CA LYS A 276 -14.60 -0.32 20.04
C LYS A 276 -14.44 -1.44 19.01
N LEU A 277 -13.63 -1.22 17.97
CA LEU A 277 -13.32 -2.23 16.96
C LEU A 277 -12.81 -3.52 17.60
N LEU A 278 -11.86 -3.41 18.54
CA LEU A 278 -11.30 -4.59 19.20
C LEU A 278 -12.26 -5.26 20.18
N MET A 279 -13.20 -4.51 20.78
CA MET A 279 -14.25 -5.10 21.63
C MET A 279 -15.19 -5.93 20.76
N GLU A 280 -15.63 -5.37 19.64
CA GLU A 280 -16.51 -6.06 18.71
C GLU A 280 -15.79 -7.25 18.03
N ALA A 281 -14.50 -7.13 17.69
CA ALA A 281 -13.71 -8.24 17.13
C ALA A 281 -13.60 -9.42 18.11
N GLU A 282 -13.57 -9.15 19.41
CA GLU A 282 -13.59 -10.19 20.46
C GLU A 282 -14.94 -10.91 20.49
N THR A 283 -16.05 -10.18 20.34
CA THR A 283 -17.39 -10.80 20.32
C THR A 283 -17.60 -11.78 19.17
N VAL A 284 -16.87 -11.60 18.06
CA VAL A 284 -16.92 -12.50 16.89
C VAL A 284 -15.75 -13.50 16.86
N GLY A 285 -14.96 -13.59 17.94
CA GLY A 285 -13.91 -14.60 18.10
C GLY A 285 -12.66 -14.39 17.25
N LEU A 286 -12.41 -13.19 16.71
CA LEU A 286 -11.22 -12.90 15.90
C LEU A 286 -10.01 -12.44 16.74
N VAL A 287 -10.28 -11.92 17.93
CA VAL A 287 -9.27 -11.55 18.93
C VAL A 287 -9.73 -11.96 20.32
N GLN A 288 -8.81 -12.00 21.27
CA GLN A 288 -9.09 -12.10 22.69
C GLN A 288 -8.44 -10.94 23.43
N ARG A 289 -9.05 -10.49 24.53
CA ARG A 289 -8.56 -9.34 25.28
C ARG A 289 -8.42 -9.63 26.77
N ARG A 290 -7.39 -9.02 27.38
CA ARG A 290 -7.17 -8.97 28.83
C ARG A 290 -6.70 -7.58 29.22
N GLY A 291 -7.62 -6.72 29.65
CA GLY A 291 -7.32 -5.31 29.91
C GLY A 291 -6.91 -4.57 28.64
N ASP A 292 -5.65 -4.12 28.58
CA ASP A 292 -5.02 -3.48 27.42
C ASP A 292 -4.22 -4.47 26.54
N ALA A 293 -4.16 -5.75 26.90
CA ALA A 293 -3.54 -6.78 26.09
C ALA A 293 -4.53 -7.40 25.11
N VAL A 294 -4.06 -7.66 23.87
CA VAL A 294 -4.88 -8.18 22.78
C VAL A 294 -4.11 -9.25 22.02
N MET A 295 -4.73 -10.40 21.82
CA MET A 295 -4.16 -11.51 21.04
C MET A 295 -5.06 -11.81 19.85
N VAL A 296 -4.49 -12.03 18.67
CA VAL A 296 -5.25 -12.54 17.51
C VAL A 296 -5.50 -14.03 17.74
N THR A 297 -6.73 -14.49 17.57
CA THR A 297 -7.06 -15.92 17.68
C THR A 297 -6.47 -16.74 16.54
N PRO A 298 -6.35 -18.07 16.66
CA PRO A 298 -5.97 -18.93 15.54
C PRO A 298 -6.83 -18.68 14.29
N GLU A 299 -8.12 -18.49 14.46
CA GLU A 299 -9.07 -18.18 13.37
C GLU A 299 -8.77 -16.84 12.71
N GLY A 300 -8.50 -15.80 13.50
CA GLY A 300 -8.12 -14.49 12.99
C GLY A 300 -6.80 -14.52 12.19
N ARG A 301 -5.83 -15.30 12.66
CA ARG A 301 -4.54 -15.47 11.95
C ARG A 301 -4.70 -16.27 10.68
N ALA A 302 -5.41 -17.39 10.72
CA ALA A 302 -5.68 -18.22 9.54
C ALA A 302 -6.45 -17.42 8.48
N GLY A 303 -7.40 -16.57 8.89
CA GLY A 303 -8.10 -15.66 7.99
C GLY A 303 -7.15 -14.64 7.35
N PHE A 304 -6.25 -14.03 8.12
CA PHE A 304 -5.24 -13.12 7.57
C PHE A 304 -4.30 -13.83 6.58
N ASP A 305 -3.79 -15.00 6.94
CA ASP A 305 -2.89 -15.80 6.11
C ASP A 305 -3.57 -16.22 4.80
N ARG A 306 -4.84 -16.67 4.88
CA ARG A 306 -5.64 -17.01 3.70
C ARG A 306 -5.79 -15.83 2.76
N TYR A 307 -6.13 -14.66 3.30
CA TYR A 307 -6.25 -13.43 2.52
C TYR A 307 -4.95 -13.03 1.83
N LEU A 308 -3.82 -13.15 2.52
CA LEU A 308 -2.52 -12.88 1.93
C LEU A 308 -2.25 -13.84 0.76
N ALA A 309 -2.52 -15.14 0.94
CA ALA A 309 -2.33 -16.13 -0.10
C ALA A 309 -3.23 -15.88 -1.33
N ASP A 310 -4.53 -15.62 -1.13
CA ASP A 310 -5.46 -15.29 -2.21
C ASP A 310 -5.03 -14.03 -2.95
N THR A 311 -4.59 -13.00 -2.21
CA THR A 311 -4.09 -11.75 -2.79
C THR A 311 -2.79 -11.96 -3.58
N MET A 312 -1.87 -12.79 -3.07
CA MET A 312 -0.62 -13.13 -3.75
C MET A 312 -0.90 -13.90 -5.05
N ALA A 313 -1.79 -14.89 -5.02
CA ALA A 313 -2.20 -15.64 -6.22
C ALA A 313 -2.79 -14.71 -7.29
N GLY A 314 -3.70 -13.81 -6.90
CA GLY A 314 -4.30 -12.84 -7.81
C GLY A 314 -3.26 -11.87 -8.41
N ASN A 315 -2.34 -11.35 -7.60
CA ASN A 315 -1.30 -10.45 -8.08
C ASN A 315 -0.27 -11.15 -8.98
N ASP A 316 0.05 -12.42 -8.71
CA ASP A 316 0.91 -13.23 -9.59
C ASP A 316 0.28 -13.40 -10.98
N LEU A 317 -1.02 -13.73 -11.04
CA LEU A 317 -1.76 -13.80 -12.31
C LEU A 317 -1.73 -12.46 -13.06
N VAL A 318 -2.04 -11.36 -12.38
CA VAL A 318 -1.98 -10.01 -12.97
C VAL A 318 -0.58 -9.72 -13.53
N TYR A 319 0.47 -10.09 -12.79
CA TYR A 319 1.85 -9.87 -13.23
C TYR A 319 2.20 -10.66 -14.48
N ARG A 320 1.81 -11.94 -14.57
CA ARG A 320 2.06 -12.77 -15.75
C ARG A 320 1.33 -12.24 -16.99
N LEU A 321 0.06 -11.87 -16.84
CA LEU A 321 -0.71 -11.26 -17.94
C LEU A 321 -0.11 -9.91 -18.36
N ALA A 322 0.39 -9.11 -17.41
CA ALA A 322 1.06 -7.86 -17.70
C ALA A 322 2.39 -8.07 -18.45
N LEU A 323 3.18 -9.09 -18.09
CA LEU A 323 4.38 -9.47 -18.83
C LEU A 323 4.08 -9.80 -20.29
N GLU A 324 3.03 -10.61 -20.54
CA GLU A 324 2.61 -10.93 -21.91
C GLU A 324 2.18 -9.68 -22.66
N ARG A 325 1.39 -8.81 -22.03
CA ARG A 325 0.93 -7.57 -22.66
C ARG A 325 2.08 -6.64 -23.04
N VAL A 326 3.05 -6.46 -22.15
CA VAL A 326 4.23 -5.62 -22.40
C VAL A 326 5.13 -6.25 -23.47
N ALA A 327 5.26 -7.57 -23.50
CA ALA A 327 6.05 -8.26 -24.52
C ALA A 327 5.44 -8.15 -25.93
N VAL A 328 4.12 -8.15 -26.06
CA VAL A 328 3.42 -7.97 -27.35
C VAL A 328 3.52 -6.53 -27.86
N ALA A 329 3.61 -5.55 -26.96
CA ALA A 329 3.69 -4.13 -27.32
C ALA A 329 5.11 -3.63 -27.67
N ALA A 330 6.14 -4.45 -27.45
CA ALA A 330 7.56 -4.10 -27.61
C ALA A 330 8.15 -4.62 -28.93
#